data_AF-U5VVF6-F1
#
_entry.id   AF-U5VVF6-F1
#
_cell.length_a   1.000
_cell.length_b   1.000
_cell.length_c   1.000
_cell.angle_alpha   90.00
_cell.angle_beta   90.00
_cell.angle_gamma   90.00
#
_symmetry.space_group_name_H-M   'P 1'
#
loop_
_entity.id
_entity.type
_entity.pdbx_description
1 polymer ?
#
loop_
_entity_poly.entity_id
_entity_poly.type
_entity_poly.pdbx_seq_one_letter_code
_entity_poly.pdbx_strand_id
1 'polypeptide(L)'
;MSDRLIAVQRALAGAPADRIVECLTEAIVQEYALAGAELLLVDYRLAALLPLLDGPAVTQPGDPAWRCFDHQTEIAAGHLTYLPVTGRGERMGVLRLSPTPASDEARAELAEIATRLAHELQAASAGTDRYAVAARTTRLTLAAEMQWELLPGRSRVRPSFSLAGQLEPSYAVRGDSFDWAEQNGCLYLTVLNGHGEGMSAALLTSLATFALRNARRAGLELADQAALADQAVFAQHRGDTHVETLLLELNLDTGELLAVDAGSPRMMVLRDGEVLDRPLEAQFPLGMFETSEYTPQSFTLQAGDRLFIVSDGVFDAATETSRYGEAALHRFMRRTGSLAPLQAVRSLLGDLRAFVRGDLEDDAVAVCLDWTGKSDN
;
A
#
# COMPACT_ATOMS: atom_id res chain seq x y z
N MET A 1 -29.66 12.63 9.26
CA MET A 1 -29.27 12.63 7.84
C MET A 1 -30.28 13.46 7.07
N SER A 2 -29.83 14.37 6.22
CA SER A 2 -30.70 15.16 5.35
C SER A 2 -31.25 14.32 4.18
N ASP A 3 -32.34 14.79 3.56
CA ASP A 3 -32.94 14.12 2.41
C ASP A 3 -31.98 14.06 1.20
N ARG A 4 -31.18 15.12 0.99
CA ARG A 4 -30.16 15.19 -0.07
C ARG A 4 -29.07 14.12 0.09
N LEU A 5 -28.58 13.90 1.31
CA LEU A 5 -27.58 12.87 1.59
C LEU A 5 -28.15 11.46 1.31
N ILE A 6 -29.38 11.20 1.74
CA ILE A 6 -30.08 9.93 1.48
C ILE A 6 -30.25 9.69 -0.03
N ALA A 7 -30.61 10.73 -0.79
CA ALA A 7 -30.78 10.64 -2.24
C ALA A 7 -29.47 10.24 -2.95
N VAL A 8 -28.36 10.91 -2.63
CA VAL A 8 -27.05 10.58 -3.21
C VAL A 8 -26.58 9.17 -2.82
N GLN A 9 -26.74 8.78 -1.56
CA GLN A 9 -26.38 7.43 -1.11
C GLN A 9 -27.18 6.34 -1.83
N ARG A 10 -28.48 6.59 -2.10
CA ARG A 10 -29.31 5.67 -2.88
C ARG A 10 -28.88 5.58 -4.33
N ALA A 11 -28.54 6.71 -4.95
CA ALA A 11 -28.03 6.73 -6.33
C ALA A 11 -26.73 5.93 -6.44
N LEU A 12 -25.83 6.09 -5.47
CA LEU A 12 -24.56 5.38 -5.43
C LEU A 12 -24.75 3.86 -5.27
N ALA A 13 -25.60 3.43 -4.32
CA ALA A 13 -25.87 2.01 -4.08
C ALA A 13 -26.62 1.31 -5.23
N GLY A 14 -27.36 2.05 -6.05
CA GLY A 14 -28.08 1.54 -7.22
C GLY A 14 -27.31 1.66 -8.53
N ALA A 15 -26.11 2.24 -8.53
CA ALA A 15 -25.34 2.48 -9.74
C ALA A 15 -24.79 1.15 -10.30
N PRO A 16 -24.79 0.97 -11.63
CA PRO A 16 -23.98 -0.08 -12.27
C PRO A 16 -22.52 0.04 -11.85
N ALA A 17 -21.84 -1.10 -11.67
CA ALA A 17 -20.46 -1.15 -11.16
C ALA A 17 -19.49 -0.27 -11.97
N ASP A 18 -19.68 -0.15 -13.29
CA ASP A 18 -18.87 0.66 -14.20
C ASP A 18 -19.32 2.13 -14.34
N ARG A 19 -20.38 2.55 -13.63
CA ARG A 19 -20.97 3.90 -13.71
C ARG A 19 -21.16 4.59 -12.36
N ILE A 20 -20.50 4.09 -11.30
CA ILE A 20 -20.63 4.62 -9.92
C ILE A 20 -20.35 6.13 -9.88
N VAL A 21 -19.30 6.59 -10.55
CA VAL A 21 -18.87 7.99 -10.50
C VAL A 21 -19.80 8.90 -11.29
N GLU A 22 -20.28 8.47 -12.47
CA GLU A 22 -21.26 9.22 -13.24
C GLU A 22 -22.56 9.41 -12.46
N CYS A 23 -23.11 8.32 -11.91
CA CYS A 23 -24.32 8.39 -11.09
C CYS A 23 -24.13 9.26 -9.84
N LEU A 24 -22.95 9.19 -9.21
CA LEU A 24 -22.61 10.07 -8.09
C LEU A 24 -22.59 11.54 -8.51
N THR A 25 -21.88 11.86 -9.60
CA THR A 25 -21.72 13.24 -10.09
C THR A 25 -23.07 13.83 -10.46
N GLU A 26 -23.92 13.09 -11.18
CA GLU A 26 -25.29 13.49 -11.51
C GLU A 26 -26.10 13.81 -10.23
N ALA A 27 -26.06 12.92 -9.24
CA ALA A 27 -26.81 13.10 -7.99
C ALA A 27 -26.28 14.27 -7.14
N ILE A 28 -24.96 14.44 -7.02
CA ILE A 28 -24.37 15.56 -6.27
C ILE A 28 -24.72 16.90 -6.94
N VAL A 29 -24.60 16.99 -8.27
CA VAL A 29 -24.92 18.20 -9.04
C VAL A 29 -26.37 18.62 -8.81
N GLN A 30 -27.29 17.65 -8.84
CA GLN A 30 -28.71 17.89 -8.58
C GLN A 30 -28.99 18.32 -7.14
N GLU A 31 -28.51 17.56 -6.16
CA GLU A 31 -28.93 17.69 -4.76
C GLU A 31 -28.18 18.78 -3.99
N TYR A 32 -26.98 19.17 -4.44
CA TYR A 32 -26.13 20.19 -3.80
C TYR A 32 -25.95 21.46 -4.64
N ALA A 33 -26.67 21.57 -5.77
CA ALA A 33 -26.60 22.70 -6.71
C ALA A 33 -25.16 23.01 -7.16
N LEU A 34 -24.36 21.96 -7.40
CA LEU A 34 -23.00 22.09 -7.94
C LEU A 34 -23.04 22.16 -9.47
N ALA A 35 -22.01 22.74 -10.08
CA ALA A 35 -21.83 22.74 -11.53
C ALA A 35 -21.15 21.45 -12.03
N GLY A 36 -20.36 20.78 -11.19
CA GLY A 36 -19.72 19.52 -11.53
C GLY A 36 -18.95 18.88 -10.38
N ALA A 37 -18.68 17.59 -10.53
CA ALA A 37 -17.82 16.79 -9.68
C ALA A 37 -16.96 15.86 -10.54
N GLU A 38 -15.67 15.71 -10.19
CA GLU A 38 -14.70 14.89 -10.91
C GLU A 38 -13.90 14.04 -9.93
N LEU A 39 -13.82 12.73 -10.17
CA LEU A 39 -12.94 11.84 -9.42
C LEU A 39 -11.55 11.84 -10.05
N LEU A 40 -10.54 12.21 -9.27
CA LEU A 40 -9.14 12.10 -9.64
C LEU A 40 -8.55 10.86 -8.96
N LEU A 41 -8.33 9.77 -9.70
CA LEU A 41 -7.76 8.52 -9.21
C LEU A 41 -6.23 8.62 -9.09
N VAL A 42 -5.65 8.14 -8.01
CA VAL A 42 -4.19 8.06 -7.90
C VAL A 42 -3.65 6.91 -8.75
N ASP A 43 -2.56 7.17 -9.47
CA ASP A 43 -1.95 6.15 -10.30
C ASP A 43 -1.13 5.12 -9.50
N TYR A 44 -0.73 4.03 -10.16
CA TYR A 44 0.06 2.96 -9.55
C TYR A 44 1.41 3.44 -8.99
N ARG A 45 1.97 4.54 -9.51
CA ARG A 45 3.25 5.11 -9.06
C ARG A 45 3.12 6.13 -7.91
N LEU A 46 1.90 6.54 -7.54
CA LEU A 46 1.65 7.72 -6.68
C LEU A 46 2.30 8.99 -7.23
N ALA A 47 2.33 9.16 -8.55
CA ALA A 47 2.95 10.28 -9.24
C ALA A 47 1.94 11.14 -10.02
N ALA A 48 0.75 10.62 -10.31
CA ALA A 48 -0.32 11.35 -10.96
C ALA A 48 -1.68 11.11 -10.29
N LEU A 49 -2.50 12.17 -10.25
CA LEU A 49 -3.94 12.07 -10.02
C LEU A 49 -4.64 12.22 -11.37
N LEU A 50 -5.31 11.16 -11.82
CA LEU A 50 -5.88 10.98 -13.15
C LEU A 50 -7.40 11.23 -13.11
N PRO A 51 -7.93 12.20 -13.88
CA PRO A 51 -9.38 12.37 -14.04
C PRO A 51 -10.00 11.11 -14.64
N LEU A 52 -11.13 10.66 -14.09
CA LEU A 52 -11.86 9.51 -14.60
C LEU A 52 -12.68 9.85 -15.84
N LEU A 53 -13.31 11.02 -15.89
CA LEU A 53 -14.19 11.41 -16.99
C LEU A 53 -13.40 12.17 -18.05
N ASP A 54 -12.85 13.33 -17.69
CA ASP A 54 -12.12 14.19 -18.62
C ASP A 54 -11.16 15.15 -17.90
N GLY A 55 -10.03 15.44 -18.55
CA GLY A 55 -9.11 16.50 -18.17
C GLY A 55 -7.64 16.07 -18.09
N PRO A 56 -6.73 17.03 -17.86
CA PRO A 56 -5.32 16.73 -17.70
C PRO A 56 -5.04 16.08 -16.35
N ALA A 57 -4.08 15.16 -16.32
CA ALA A 57 -3.53 14.60 -15.10
C ALA A 57 -2.91 15.70 -14.21
N VAL A 58 -3.11 15.59 -12.91
CA VAL A 58 -2.49 16.48 -11.92
C VAL A 58 -1.22 15.82 -11.40
N THR A 59 -0.07 16.34 -11.81
CA THR A 59 1.26 15.79 -11.47
C THR A 59 2.10 16.73 -10.63
N GLN A 60 1.69 18.01 -10.50
CA GLN A 60 2.47 19.02 -9.81
C GLN A 60 2.43 18.82 -8.28
N PRO A 61 3.59 18.65 -7.61
CA PRO A 61 3.64 18.62 -6.16
C PRO A 61 3.07 19.92 -5.56
N GLY A 62 2.31 19.79 -4.47
CA GLY A 62 1.71 20.94 -3.78
C GLY A 62 0.44 21.50 -4.41
N ASP A 63 0.00 20.95 -5.55
CA ASP A 63 -1.35 21.18 -6.09
C ASP A 63 -2.41 20.91 -5.00
N PRO A 64 -3.51 21.69 -4.90
CA PRO A 64 -4.57 21.46 -3.93
C PRO A 64 -5.08 20.01 -3.88
N ALA A 65 -5.16 19.32 -5.02
CA ALA A 65 -5.56 17.91 -5.07
C ALA A 65 -4.51 17.02 -4.39
N TRP A 66 -3.22 17.23 -4.66
CA TRP A 66 -2.15 16.50 -3.97
C TRP A 66 -2.10 16.78 -2.48
N ARG A 67 -2.31 18.03 -2.05
CA ARG A 67 -2.40 18.36 -0.62
C ARG A 67 -3.56 17.65 0.06
N CYS A 68 -4.71 17.57 -0.61
CA CYS A 68 -5.87 16.80 -0.15
C CYS A 68 -5.56 15.30 -0.03
N PHE A 69 -4.96 14.71 -1.08
CA PHE A 69 -4.53 13.31 -1.09
C PHE A 69 -3.51 13.00 0.02
N ASP A 70 -2.58 13.92 0.26
CA ASP A 70 -1.49 13.75 1.21
C ASP A 70 -1.95 13.87 2.65
N HIS A 71 -2.61 14.97 2.97
CA HIS A 71 -3.03 15.28 4.33
C HIS A 71 -4.34 14.61 4.74
N GLN A 72 -5.09 14.05 3.77
CA GLN A 72 -6.39 13.41 4.02
C GLN A 72 -7.38 14.37 4.69
N THR A 73 -7.33 15.64 4.30
CA THR A 73 -8.23 16.70 4.77
C THR A 73 -8.86 17.40 3.58
N GLU A 74 -10.05 17.98 3.79
CA GLU A 74 -10.65 18.88 2.81
C GLU A 74 -9.69 20.04 2.49
N ILE A 75 -9.56 20.37 1.20
CA ILE A 75 -8.84 21.54 0.72
C ILE A 75 -9.79 22.39 -0.12
N ALA A 76 -9.97 23.66 0.25
CA ALA A 76 -10.64 24.65 -0.58
C ALA A 76 -9.58 25.49 -1.31
N ALA A 77 -9.73 25.68 -2.63
CA ALA A 77 -8.83 26.50 -3.44
C ALA A 77 -9.61 27.25 -4.52
N GLY A 78 -9.80 28.56 -4.31
CA GLY A 78 -10.61 29.39 -5.20
C GLY A 78 -12.07 28.95 -5.19
N HIS A 79 -12.60 28.56 -6.35
CA HIS A 79 -13.97 28.07 -6.52
C HIS A 79 -14.08 26.54 -6.46
N LEU A 80 -13.01 25.84 -6.10
CA LEU A 80 -12.96 24.38 -6.08
C LEU A 80 -12.80 23.88 -4.64
N THR A 81 -13.46 22.76 -4.35
CA THR A 81 -13.26 21.97 -3.13
C THR A 81 -12.73 20.59 -3.49
N TYR A 82 -11.79 20.09 -2.70
CA TYR A 82 -11.17 18.77 -2.87
C TYR A 82 -11.42 17.95 -1.62
N LEU A 83 -11.99 16.76 -1.80
CA LEU A 83 -12.30 15.83 -0.72
C LEU A 83 -11.54 14.53 -0.91
N PRO A 84 -10.90 13.96 0.14
CA PRO A 84 -10.18 12.70 0.01
C PRO A 84 -11.16 11.56 -0.26
N VAL A 85 -10.84 10.69 -1.21
CA VAL A 85 -11.59 9.46 -1.48
C VAL A 85 -10.75 8.31 -0.92
N THR A 86 -11.08 7.93 0.30
CA THR A 86 -10.29 7.00 1.13
C THR A 86 -11.20 6.08 1.93
N GLY A 87 -10.81 4.82 2.08
CA GLY A 87 -11.57 3.80 2.80
C GLY A 87 -10.65 2.91 3.61
N ARG A 88 -10.85 2.82 4.93
CA ARG A 88 -10.01 2.01 5.86
C ARG A 88 -8.49 2.26 5.72
N GLY A 89 -8.11 3.48 5.32
CA GLY A 89 -6.72 3.87 5.09
C GLY A 89 -6.24 3.76 3.66
N GLU A 90 -6.96 3.05 2.78
CA GLU A 90 -6.64 2.94 1.35
C GLU A 90 -7.08 4.21 0.61
N ARG A 91 -6.11 4.90 0.01
CA ARG A 91 -6.32 6.20 -0.65
C ARG A 91 -6.51 5.99 -2.15
N MET A 92 -7.74 6.06 -2.63
CA MET A 92 -8.06 5.85 -4.04
C MET A 92 -7.84 7.11 -4.87
N GLY A 93 -8.01 8.28 -4.27
CA GLY A 93 -7.92 9.53 -5.01
C GLY A 93 -8.53 10.72 -4.29
N VAL A 94 -9.01 11.68 -5.07
CA VAL A 94 -9.61 12.94 -4.61
C VAL A 94 -10.85 13.26 -5.43
N LEU A 95 -11.94 13.59 -4.76
CA LEU A 95 -13.15 14.12 -5.39
C LEU A 95 -13.04 15.64 -5.47
N ARG A 96 -12.99 16.18 -6.69
CA ARG A 96 -12.97 17.61 -6.97
C ARG A 96 -14.38 18.10 -7.25
N LEU A 97 -14.81 19.14 -6.55
CA LEU A 97 -16.13 19.74 -6.63
C LEU A 97 -16.04 21.18 -7.16
N SER A 98 -17.02 21.57 -7.96
CA SER A 98 -17.14 22.94 -8.48
C SER A 98 -18.62 23.37 -8.57
N PRO A 99 -19.00 24.56 -8.09
CA PRO A 99 -18.20 25.43 -7.24
C PRO A 99 -18.02 24.84 -5.82
N THR A 100 -17.31 25.56 -4.95
CA THR A 100 -17.25 25.27 -3.51
C THR A 100 -18.67 25.17 -2.91
N PRO A 101 -19.01 24.11 -2.15
CA PRO A 101 -20.34 23.98 -1.54
C PRO A 101 -20.68 25.15 -0.60
N ALA A 102 -21.93 25.59 -0.62
CA ALA A 102 -22.37 26.84 -0.01
C ALA A 102 -22.33 26.88 1.54
N SER A 103 -22.36 25.72 2.21
CA SER A 103 -22.45 25.62 3.69
C SER A 103 -21.50 24.56 4.26
N ASP A 104 -21.12 24.71 5.53
CA ASP A 104 -20.35 23.70 6.27
C ASP A 104 -21.07 22.35 6.36
N GLU A 105 -22.39 22.37 6.53
CA GLU A 105 -23.19 21.15 6.56
C GLU A 105 -23.12 20.40 5.22
N ALA A 106 -23.23 21.12 4.09
CA ALA A 106 -23.09 20.51 2.77
C ALA A 106 -21.68 19.92 2.56
N ARG A 107 -20.64 20.62 3.02
CA ARG A 107 -19.25 20.11 2.94
C ARG A 107 -19.08 18.81 3.74
N ALA A 108 -19.61 18.77 4.97
CA ALA A 108 -19.53 17.60 5.83
C ALA A 108 -20.25 16.38 5.21
N GLU A 109 -21.43 16.57 4.64
CA GLU A 109 -22.17 15.49 3.98
C GLU A 109 -21.48 15.02 2.70
N LEU A 110 -20.89 15.94 1.92
CA LEU A 110 -20.10 15.58 0.73
C LEU A 110 -18.81 14.83 1.09
N ALA A 111 -18.20 15.13 2.25
CA ALA A 111 -17.06 14.36 2.77
C ALA A 111 -17.47 12.93 3.18
N GLU A 112 -18.67 12.75 3.77
CA GLU A 112 -19.24 11.43 4.03
C GLU A 112 -19.49 10.67 2.72
N ILE A 113 -20.04 11.35 1.71
CA ILE A 113 -20.25 10.80 0.36
C ILE A 113 -18.92 10.38 -0.29
N ALA A 114 -17.85 11.18 -0.18
CA ALA A 114 -16.53 10.83 -0.71
C ALA A 114 -15.94 9.58 -0.04
N THR A 115 -16.15 9.42 1.27
CA THR A 115 -15.78 8.20 2.00
C THR A 115 -16.61 7.00 1.53
N ARG A 116 -17.92 7.19 1.31
CA ARG A 116 -18.78 6.13 0.79
C ARG A 116 -18.40 5.73 -0.63
N LEU A 117 -18.07 6.69 -1.50
CA LEU A 117 -17.56 6.44 -2.84
C LEU A 117 -16.34 5.51 -2.79
N ALA A 118 -15.39 5.73 -1.88
CA ALA A 118 -14.24 4.85 -1.75
C ALA A 118 -14.66 3.39 -1.44
N HIS A 119 -15.62 3.19 -0.53
CA HIS A 119 -16.13 1.86 -0.22
C HIS A 119 -16.85 1.21 -1.42
N GLU A 120 -17.63 1.97 -2.19
CA GLU A 120 -18.35 1.43 -3.37
C GLU A 120 -17.37 1.10 -4.51
N LEU A 121 -16.37 1.94 -4.77
CA LEU A 121 -15.32 1.64 -5.74
C LEU A 121 -14.52 0.40 -5.36
N GLN A 122 -14.18 0.25 -4.07
CA GLN A 122 -13.51 -0.95 -3.56
C GLN A 122 -14.38 -2.20 -3.68
N ALA A 123 -15.70 -2.10 -3.47
CA ALA A 123 -16.63 -3.22 -3.64
C ALA A 123 -16.86 -3.60 -5.10
N ALA A 124 -16.82 -2.62 -6.01
CA ALA A 124 -17.08 -2.82 -7.43
C ALA A 124 -15.86 -3.23 -8.26
N SER A 125 -14.64 -3.05 -7.74
CA SER A 125 -13.38 -3.28 -8.48
C SER A 125 -13.29 -4.67 -9.10
N ALA A 126 -13.76 -5.71 -8.41
CA ALA A 126 -13.74 -7.08 -8.92
C ALA A 126 -14.73 -7.32 -10.10
N GLY A 127 -15.69 -6.42 -10.31
CA GLY A 127 -16.71 -6.54 -11.35
C GLY A 127 -16.51 -5.62 -12.56
N THR A 128 -15.50 -4.76 -12.56
CA THR A 128 -15.23 -3.84 -13.67
C THR A 128 -13.76 -3.42 -13.75
N ASP A 129 -13.20 -3.45 -14.95
CA ASP A 129 -11.83 -2.98 -15.20
C ASP A 129 -11.74 -1.46 -15.29
N ARG A 130 -12.88 -0.75 -15.34
CA ARG A 130 -12.92 0.69 -15.66
C ARG A 130 -12.01 1.51 -14.75
N TYR A 131 -12.10 1.31 -13.44
CA TYR A 131 -11.34 2.10 -12.47
C TYR A 131 -9.87 1.68 -12.43
N ALA A 132 -9.57 0.40 -12.63
CA ALA A 132 -8.21 -0.10 -12.74
C ALA A 132 -7.51 0.43 -14.00
N VAL A 133 -8.22 0.56 -15.12
CA VAL A 133 -7.73 1.16 -16.37
C VAL A 133 -7.56 2.67 -16.21
N ALA A 134 -8.51 3.35 -15.59
CA ALA A 134 -8.45 4.80 -15.37
C ALA A 134 -7.32 5.23 -14.43
N ALA A 135 -6.88 4.35 -13.52
CA ALA A 135 -5.74 4.59 -12.63
C ALA A 135 -4.36 4.32 -13.28
N ARG A 136 -4.29 4.08 -14.60
CA ARG A 136 -3.04 3.77 -15.31
C ARG A 136 -2.56 4.97 -16.13
N THR A 137 -1.32 5.41 -15.91
CA THR A 137 -0.64 6.33 -16.84
C THR A 137 -0.08 5.62 -18.07
N THR A 138 0.25 4.34 -17.93
CA THR A 138 0.72 3.46 -19.01
C THR A 138 0.25 2.03 -18.77
N ARG A 139 0.37 1.18 -19.79
CA ARG A 139 0.01 -0.24 -19.70
C ARG A 139 0.97 -0.98 -18.75
N LEU A 140 0.42 -1.83 -17.88
CA LEU A 140 1.20 -2.75 -17.06
C LEU A 140 1.82 -3.87 -17.91
N THR A 141 3.03 -4.31 -17.55
CA THR A 141 3.52 -5.62 -18.00
C THR A 141 2.66 -6.73 -17.37
N LEU A 142 2.70 -7.95 -17.93
CA LEU A 142 1.96 -9.08 -17.35
C LEU A 142 2.42 -9.38 -15.92
N ALA A 143 3.72 -9.32 -15.65
CA ALA A 143 4.28 -9.51 -14.32
C ALA A 143 3.75 -8.46 -13.33
N ALA A 144 3.73 -7.18 -13.73
CA ALA A 144 3.17 -6.11 -12.91
C ALA A 144 1.66 -6.29 -12.67
N GLU A 145 0.89 -6.69 -13.69
CA GLU A 145 -0.53 -7.01 -13.54
C GLU A 145 -0.75 -8.11 -12.49
N MET A 146 0.03 -9.19 -12.56
CA MET A 146 -0.04 -10.29 -11.59
C MET A 146 0.31 -9.84 -10.17
N GLN A 147 1.36 -9.04 -10.01
CA GLN A 147 1.76 -8.54 -8.69
C GLN A 147 0.71 -7.61 -8.09
N TRP A 148 0.20 -6.65 -8.85
CA TRP A 148 -0.80 -5.71 -8.34
C TRP A 148 -2.12 -6.38 -7.94
N GLU A 149 -2.56 -7.39 -8.69
CA GLU A 149 -3.73 -8.21 -8.34
C GLU A 149 -3.50 -9.09 -7.10
N LEU A 150 -2.23 -9.40 -6.78
CA LEU A 150 -1.88 -10.20 -5.62
C LEU A 150 -1.89 -9.39 -4.32
N LEU A 151 -1.57 -8.09 -4.38
CA LEU A 151 -1.36 -7.23 -3.21
C LEU A 151 -2.62 -7.05 -2.33
N PRO A 152 -2.46 -6.85 -1.02
CA PRO A 152 -3.55 -6.64 -0.04
C PRO A 152 -4.13 -5.22 -0.04
N GLY A 153 -3.93 -4.44 -1.11
CA GLY A 153 -4.09 -2.98 -1.14
C GLY A 153 -2.79 -2.25 -0.79
N ARG A 154 -2.82 -0.92 -0.70
CA ARG A 154 -1.59 -0.09 -0.54
C ARG A 154 -1.39 0.47 0.86
N SER A 155 -2.45 0.53 1.66
CA SER A 155 -2.39 1.06 3.02
C SER A 155 -3.56 0.59 3.86
N ARG A 156 -3.33 0.57 5.17
CA ARG A 156 -4.32 0.20 6.18
C ARG A 156 -4.16 1.09 7.40
N VAL A 157 -5.27 1.58 7.94
CA VAL A 157 -5.27 2.42 9.16
C VAL A 157 -6.24 1.86 10.19
N ARG A 158 -5.77 1.77 11.43
CA ARG A 158 -6.51 1.44 12.64
C ARG A 158 -6.09 2.35 13.80
N PRO A 159 -6.88 2.40 14.88
CA PRO A 159 -6.46 3.11 16.09
C PRO A 159 -5.13 2.61 16.68
N SER A 160 -4.80 1.32 16.51
CA SER A 160 -3.59 0.68 17.05
C SER A 160 -2.39 0.66 16.11
N PHE A 161 -2.59 0.88 14.80
CA PHE A 161 -1.50 0.99 13.84
C PHE A 161 -1.92 1.70 12.56
N SER A 162 -0.94 2.20 11.80
CA SER A 162 -1.13 2.54 10.39
C SER A 162 0.01 1.98 9.56
N LEU A 163 -0.28 1.47 8.37
CA LEU A 163 0.75 0.93 7.49
C LEU A 163 0.48 1.26 6.03
N ALA A 164 1.56 1.26 5.25
CA ALA A 164 1.51 1.40 3.81
C ALA A 164 2.66 0.64 3.16
N GLY A 165 2.40 0.12 1.96
CA GLY A 165 3.38 -0.57 1.12
C GLY A 165 3.37 -0.01 -0.30
N GLN A 166 4.53 -0.04 -0.95
CA GLN A 166 4.65 0.35 -2.35
C GLN A 166 5.74 -0.46 -3.05
N LEU A 167 5.50 -0.71 -4.33
CA LEU A 167 6.42 -1.31 -5.30
C LEU A 167 6.94 -0.23 -6.26
N GLU A 168 8.20 -0.33 -6.67
CA GLU A 168 8.75 0.41 -7.81
C GLU A 168 9.78 -0.46 -8.55
N PRO A 169 9.80 -0.53 -9.89
CA PRO A 169 8.97 0.20 -10.86
C PRO A 169 7.50 -0.26 -10.90
N SER A 170 6.58 0.66 -10.65
CA SER A 170 5.15 0.34 -10.48
C SER A 170 4.47 -0.28 -11.72
N TYR A 171 4.99 -0.04 -12.94
CA TYR A 171 4.37 -0.54 -14.19
C TYR A 171 5.09 -1.74 -14.82
N ALA A 172 6.24 -2.13 -14.26
CA ALA A 172 7.10 -3.18 -14.80
C ALA A 172 7.72 -4.05 -13.70
N VAL A 173 7.02 -4.18 -12.55
CA VAL A 173 7.40 -5.04 -11.42
C VAL A 173 7.73 -6.45 -11.91
N ARG A 174 8.78 -7.05 -11.35
CA ARG A 174 9.26 -8.40 -11.62
C ARG A 174 8.74 -9.38 -10.55
N GLY A 175 9.44 -9.50 -9.43
CA GLY A 175 9.29 -10.55 -8.42
C GLY A 175 9.06 -10.06 -7.01
N ASP A 176 9.34 -8.79 -6.68
CA ASP A 176 9.11 -8.33 -5.31
C ASP A 176 7.63 -8.15 -5.02
N SER A 177 7.26 -8.39 -3.75
CA SER A 177 5.89 -8.24 -3.31
C SER A 177 5.78 -8.02 -1.81
N PHE A 178 4.59 -7.67 -1.37
CA PHE A 178 4.24 -7.65 0.05
C PHE A 178 2.80 -8.14 0.27
N ASP A 179 2.55 -8.74 1.41
CA ASP A 179 1.21 -9.14 1.86
C ASP A 179 0.97 -8.69 3.28
N TRP A 180 -0.28 -8.42 3.63
CA TRP A 180 -0.68 -8.24 5.01
C TRP A 180 -2.12 -8.66 5.22
N ALA A 181 -2.43 -9.11 6.42
CA ALA A 181 -3.78 -9.40 6.84
C ALA A 181 -3.94 -9.20 8.33
N GLU A 182 -5.13 -8.78 8.74
CA GLU A 182 -5.52 -8.75 10.14
C GLU A 182 -6.36 -9.98 10.44
N GLN A 183 -6.04 -10.69 11.52
CA GLN A 183 -6.82 -11.85 11.95
C GLN A 183 -6.64 -12.06 13.46
N ASN A 184 -7.74 -12.26 14.17
CA ASN A 184 -7.77 -12.65 15.59
C ASN A 184 -6.93 -11.77 16.54
N GLY A 185 -6.86 -10.46 16.30
CA GLY A 185 -6.05 -9.55 17.13
C GLY A 185 -4.57 -9.51 16.75
N CYS A 186 -4.17 -10.17 15.67
CA CYS A 186 -2.84 -10.07 15.08
C CYS A 186 -2.86 -9.33 13.73
N LEU A 187 -1.77 -8.63 13.43
CA LEU A 187 -1.42 -8.17 12.08
C LEU A 187 -0.29 -9.04 11.55
N TYR A 188 -0.55 -9.74 10.46
CA TYR A 188 0.44 -10.47 9.68
C TYR A 188 0.97 -9.55 8.59
N LEU A 189 2.28 -9.52 8.40
CA LEU A 189 2.95 -8.76 7.34
C LEU A 189 4.05 -9.62 6.73
N THR A 190 4.15 -9.63 5.42
CA THR A 190 5.15 -10.37 4.67
C THR A 190 5.74 -9.45 3.60
N VAL A 191 7.06 -9.48 3.44
CA VAL A 191 7.73 -8.88 2.28
C VAL A 191 8.58 -9.95 1.63
N LEU A 192 8.44 -10.09 0.30
CA LEU A 192 9.06 -11.14 -0.50
C LEU A 192 9.97 -10.50 -1.54
N ASN A 193 11.16 -11.07 -1.71
CA ASN A 193 12.09 -10.75 -2.80
C ASN A 193 12.20 -11.97 -3.73
N GLY A 194 11.50 -11.88 -4.85
CA GLY A 194 11.36 -12.96 -5.82
C GLY A 194 12.47 -12.90 -6.87
N HIS A 195 13.44 -13.80 -6.77
CA HIS A 195 14.54 -13.85 -7.72
C HIS A 195 14.07 -14.19 -9.15
N GLY A 196 14.73 -13.57 -10.13
CA GLY A 196 14.51 -13.81 -11.56
C GLY A 196 13.92 -12.59 -12.28
N GLU A 197 13.44 -12.80 -13.50
CA GLU A 197 12.90 -11.71 -14.32
C GLU A 197 11.49 -12.00 -14.83
N GLY A 198 10.70 -10.93 -14.91
CA GLY A 198 9.37 -10.94 -15.53
C GLY A 198 8.44 -11.98 -14.93
N MET A 199 7.82 -12.79 -15.80
CA MET A 199 6.75 -13.70 -15.42
C MET A 199 7.20 -14.83 -14.48
N SER A 200 8.44 -15.32 -14.62
CA SER A 200 8.93 -16.41 -13.77
C SER A 200 9.06 -15.96 -12.31
N ALA A 201 9.60 -14.75 -12.10
CA ALA A 201 9.67 -14.14 -10.78
C ALA A 201 8.28 -13.87 -10.21
N ALA A 202 7.35 -13.35 -11.03
CA ALA A 202 5.99 -13.10 -10.58
C ALA A 202 5.24 -14.38 -10.16
N LEU A 203 5.43 -15.49 -10.88
CA LEU A 203 4.84 -16.80 -10.56
C LEU A 203 5.41 -17.38 -9.26
N LEU A 204 6.73 -17.27 -9.06
CA LEU A 204 7.40 -17.70 -7.83
C LEU A 204 6.81 -16.99 -6.61
N THR A 205 6.77 -15.66 -6.64
CA THR A 205 6.25 -14.85 -5.54
C THR A 205 4.75 -15.05 -5.32
N SER A 206 3.99 -15.28 -6.40
CA SER A 206 2.59 -15.68 -6.30
C SER A 206 2.42 -17.00 -5.57
N LEU A 207 3.19 -18.04 -5.93
CA LEU A 207 3.15 -19.34 -5.27
C LEU A 207 3.46 -19.22 -3.77
N ALA A 208 4.55 -18.53 -3.43
CA ALA A 208 4.94 -18.30 -2.05
C ALA A 208 3.86 -17.54 -1.26
N THR A 209 3.35 -16.44 -1.82
CA THR A 209 2.30 -15.64 -1.17
C THR A 209 1.03 -16.46 -0.94
N PHE A 210 0.60 -17.26 -1.92
CA PHE A 210 -0.58 -18.12 -1.74
C PHE A 210 -0.35 -19.26 -0.76
N ALA A 211 0.85 -19.84 -0.69
CA ALA A 211 1.21 -20.85 0.29
C ALA A 211 1.19 -20.26 1.72
N LEU A 212 1.77 -19.07 1.92
CA LEU A 212 1.72 -18.34 3.19
C LEU A 212 0.27 -18.00 3.59
N ARG A 213 -0.52 -17.46 2.66
CA ARG A 213 -1.96 -17.20 2.88
C ARG A 213 -2.73 -18.47 3.23
N ASN A 214 -2.42 -19.59 2.59
CA ASN A 214 -3.06 -20.88 2.86
C ASN A 214 -2.74 -21.37 4.28
N ALA A 215 -1.47 -21.38 4.66
CA ALA A 215 -1.01 -21.78 5.98
C ALA A 215 -1.59 -20.88 7.09
N ARG A 216 -1.56 -19.55 6.90
CA ARG A 216 -2.19 -18.58 7.80
C ARG A 216 -3.68 -18.85 8.00
N ARG A 217 -4.41 -19.09 6.90
CA ARG A 217 -5.85 -19.37 6.94
C ARG A 217 -6.17 -20.74 7.55
N ALA A 218 -5.22 -21.67 7.57
CA ALA A 218 -5.30 -22.93 8.29
C ALA A 218 -5.03 -22.77 9.81
N GLY A 219 -4.68 -21.57 10.27
CA GLY A 219 -4.45 -21.27 11.69
C GLY A 219 -3.10 -21.77 12.20
N LEU A 220 -2.11 -21.91 11.31
CA LEU A 220 -0.76 -22.34 11.67
C LEU A 220 0.07 -21.19 12.23
N GLU A 221 1.00 -21.52 13.12
CA GLU A 221 1.95 -20.58 13.71
C GLU A 221 2.95 -20.07 12.68
N LEU A 222 3.59 -18.92 12.94
CA LEU A 222 4.45 -18.22 11.97
C LEU A 222 5.55 -19.10 11.35
N ALA A 223 6.20 -19.96 12.15
CA ALA A 223 7.23 -20.87 11.67
C ALA A 223 6.67 -21.96 10.74
N ASP A 224 5.51 -22.52 11.08
CA ASP A 224 4.84 -23.53 10.25
C ASP A 224 4.32 -22.91 8.94
N GLN A 225 3.94 -21.63 8.95
CA GLN A 225 3.61 -20.89 7.72
C GLN A 225 4.83 -20.82 6.79
N ALA A 226 6.00 -20.45 7.32
CA ALA A 226 7.24 -20.43 6.55
C ALA A 226 7.61 -21.83 6.02
N ALA A 227 7.54 -22.87 6.87
CA ALA A 227 7.87 -24.24 6.48
C ALA A 227 6.96 -24.79 5.37
N LEU A 228 5.65 -24.50 5.40
CA LEU A 228 4.74 -24.93 4.34
C LEU A 228 4.97 -24.17 3.03
N ALA A 229 5.28 -22.88 3.10
CA ALA A 229 5.62 -22.11 1.91
C ALA A 229 6.95 -22.56 1.30
N ASP A 230 7.97 -22.83 2.12
CA ASP A 230 9.24 -23.46 1.72
C ASP A 230 9.01 -24.77 0.97
N GLN A 231 8.22 -25.69 1.54
CA GLN A 231 7.88 -26.95 0.89
C GLN A 231 7.13 -26.77 -0.43
N ALA A 232 6.20 -25.82 -0.52
CA ALA A 232 5.46 -25.54 -1.75
C ALA A 232 6.38 -25.04 -2.87
N VAL A 233 7.28 -24.11 -2.54
CA VAL A 233 8.27 -23.57 -3.50
C VAL A 233 9.26 -24.67 -3.90
N PHE A 234 9.79 -25.45 -2.95
CA PHE A 234 10.70 -26.57 -3.24
C PHE A 234 10.03 -27.66 -4.09
N ALA A 235 8.78 -28.00 -3.83
CA ALA A 235 8.07 -29.03 -4.59
C ALA A 235 7.99 -28.68 -6.09
N GLN A 236 7.85 -27.39 -6.39
CA GLN A 236 7.78 -26.85 -7.75
C GLN A 236 9.15 -26.65 -8.39
N HIS A 237 10.13 -26.12 -7.65
CA HIS A 237 11.40 -25.65 -8.20
C HIS A 237 12.63 -26.48 -7.82
N ARG A 238 12.51 -27.41 -6.86
CA ARG A 238 13.56 -28.35 -6.44
C ARG A 238 14.89 -27.68 -6.02
N GLY A 239 14.82 -26.49 -5.45
CA GLY A 239 15.98 -25.69 -5.05
C GLY A 239 16.61 -24.85 -6.15
N ASP A 240 16.19 -25.01 -7.42
CA ASP A 240 16.71 -24.22 -8.55
C ASP A 240 16.28 -22.74 -8.47
N THR A 241 15.21 -22.45 -7.72
CA THR A 241 14.71 -21.10 -7.47
C THR A 241 14.13 -21.06 -6.06
N HIS A 242 14.36 -19.95 -5.36
CA HIS A 242 13.90 -19.71 -4.00
C HIS A 242 13.47 -18.26 -3.86
N VAL A 243 12.72 -17.96 -2.81
CA VAL A 243 12.24 -16.61 -2.50
C VAL A 243 12.73 -16.20 -1.13
N GLU A 244 13.41 -15.07 -1.06
CA GLU A 244 13.78 -14.48 0.22
C GLU A 244 12.52 -13.86 0.81
N THR A 245 12.26 -14.07 2.10
CA THR A 245 11.02 -13.62 2.73
C THR A 245 11.22 -13.19 4.17
N LEU A 246 10.69 -12.02 4.53
CA LEU A 246 10.51 -11.62 5.91
C LEU A 246 9.05 -11.79 6.29
N LEU A 247 8.77 -12.63 7.29
CA LEU A 247 7.45 -12.83 7.86
C LEU A 247 7.37 -12.19 9.23
N LEU A 248 6.28 -11.48 9.48
CA LEU A 248 6.00 -10.78 10.72
C LEU A 248 4.59 -11.10 11.21
N GLU A 249 4.47 -11.30 12.52
CA GLU A 249 3.20 -11.39 13.23
C GLU A 249 3.21 -10.46 14.45
N LEU A 250 2.40 -9.40 14.40
CA LEU A 250 2.27 -8.41 15.47
C LEU A 250 0.99 -8.64 16.26
N ASN A 251 1.11 -8.98 17.54
CA ASN A 251 0.00 -9.01 18.48
C ASN A 251 -0.46 -7.57 18.80
N LEU A 252 -1.70 -7.23 18.47
CA LEU A 252 -2.25 -5.88 18.58
C LEU A 252 -2.70 -5.52 20.01
N ASP A 253 -2.69 -6.47 20.95
CA ASP A 253 -2.96 -6.20 22.36
C ASP A 253 -1.68 -5.96 23.16
N THR A 254 -0.59 -6.68 22.83
CA THR A 254 0.66 -6.64 23.61
C THR A 254 1.78 -5.86 22.94
N GLY A 255 1.72 -5.66 21.62
CA GLY A 255 2.83 -5.15 20.83
C GLY A 255 3.98 -6.16 20.65
N GLU A 256 3.77 -7.44 21.01
CA GLU A 256 4.73 -8.51 20.71
C GLU A 256 4.77 -8.77 19.21
N LEU A 257 5.98 -8.71 18.65
CA LEU A 257 6.26 -8.96 17.24
C LEU A 257 7.11 -10.24 17.13
N LEU A 258 6.56 -11.24 16.46
CA LEU A 258 7.30 -12.42 16.01
C LEU A 258 7.81 -12.16 14.59
N ALA A 259 9.06 -12.54 14.33
CA ALA A 259 9.70 -12.38 13.03
C ALA A 259 10.43 -13.65 12.59
N VAL A 260 10.26 -14.03 11.32
CA VAL A 260 11.09 -15.04 10.64
C VAL A 260 11.75 -14.37 9.45
N ASP A 261 13.06 -14.23 9.50
CA ASP A 261 13.89 -13.79 8.38
C ASP A 261 14.36 -15.01 7.59
N ALA A 262 13.65 -15.34 6.52
CA ALA A 262 14.03 -16.37 5.54
C ALA A 262 14.91 -15.75 4.44
N GLY A 263 15.96 -15.03 4.84
CA GLY A 263 17.08 -14.66 3.98
C GLY A 263 16.96 -13.30 3.28
N SER A 264 16.36 -12.27 3.92
CA SER A 264 16.00 -10.92 3.41
C SER A 264 14.50 -10.84 3.14
N PRO A 265 13.75 -9.71 3.27
CA PRO A 265 14.10 -8.26 3.36
C PRO A 265 14.56 -7.71 4.72
N ARG A 266 15.14 -6.49 4.71
CA ARG A 266 15.66 -5.81 5.92
C ARG A 266 14.57 -5.06 6.67
N MET A 267 14.58 -5.20 7.99
CA MET A 267 13.71 -4.47 8.91
C MET A 267 14.51 -3.52 9.82
N MET A 268 14.07 -2.27 9.91
CA MET A 268 14.63 -1.27 10.83
C MET A 268 13.51 -0.67 11.67
N VAL A 269 13.84 -0.26 12.89
CA VAL A 269 12.90 0.40 13.80
C VAL A 269 13.36 1.83 14.08
N LEU A 270 12.51 2.82 13.82
CA LEU A 270 12.68 4.19 14.29
C LEU A 270 11.98 4.32 15.65
N ARG A 271 12.75 4.66 16.69
CA ARG A 271 12.28 4.90 18.06
C ARG A 271 12.93 6.16 18.61
N ASP A 272 12.12 7.09 19.11
CA ASP A 272 12.60 8.35 19.72
C ASP A 272 13.59 9.13 18.84
N GLY A 273 13.43 9.06 17.52
CA GLY A 273 14.31 9.72 16.54
C GLY A 273 15.59 8.96 16.20
N GLU A 274 15.84 7.81 16.83
CA GLU A 274 16.95 6.92 16.51
C GLU A 274 16.53 5.72 15.68
N VAL A 275 17.34 5.38 14.68
CA VAL A 275 17.15 4.21 13.84
C VAL A 275 17.93 3.06 14.45
N LEU A 276 17.22 2.02 14.84
CA LEU A 276 17.74 0.79 15.38
C LEU A 276 17.65 -0.28 14.30
N ASP A 277 18.80 -0.73 13.81
CA ASP A 277 18.85 -1.97 13.06
C ASP A 277 18.50 -3.10 14.03
N ARG A 278 17.46 -3.86 13.71
CA ARG A 278 17.05 -5.04 14.46
C ARG A 278 17.56 -6.25 13.68
N PRO A 279 18.84 -6.64 13.83
CA PRO A 279 19.36 -7.79 13.12
C PRO A 279 18.57 -9.01 13.57
N LEU A 280 17.90 -9.64 12.61
CA LEU A 280 17.33 -10.96 12.77
C LEU A 280 18.41 -11.97 12.39
N GLU A 281 18.43 -13.11 13.09
CA GLU A 281 19.18 -14.27 12.61
C GLU A 281 18.55 -14.75 11.30
N ALA A 282 19.29 -14.58 10.19
CA ALA A 282 18.86 -14.98 8.87
C ALA A 282 18.83 -16.51 8.73
N GLN A 283 17.75 -17.01 8.16
CA GLN A 283 17.49 -18.43 7.90
C GLN A 283 17.42 -18.65 6.38
N PHE A 284 17.30 -19.91 5.95
CA PHE A 284 17.34 -20.19 4.52
C PHE A 284 16.11 -19.66 3.78
N PRO A 285 16.30 -19.06 2.58
CA PRO A 285 15.19 -18.69 1.71
C PRO A 285 14.21 -19.82 1.45
N LEU A 286 12.94 -19.46 1.28
CA LEU A 286 11.87 -20.44 1.09
C LEU A 286 12.09 -21.17 -0.24
N GLY A 287 12.12 -22.50 -0.18
CA GLY A 287 12.27 -23.40 -1.31
C GLY A 287 13.72 -23.72 -1.66
N MET A 288 14.69 -23.24 -0.88
CA MET A 288 16.12 -23.50 -1.12
C MET A 288 16.49 -24.97 -0.89
N PHE A 289 15.89 -25.62 0.10
CA PHE A 289 16.15 -27.01 0.46
C PHE A 289 14.84 -27.80 0.60
N GLU A 290 14.93 -29.14 0.56
CA GLU A 290 13.76 -30.02 0.71
C GLU A 290 13.12 -29.92 2.10
N THR A 291 13.93 -29.58 3.10
CA THR A 291 13.48 -29.41 4.47
C THR A 291 14.30 -28.30 5.11
N SER A 292 13.65 -27.17 5.35
CA SER A 292 14.19 -26.05 6.12
C SER A 292 13.47 -25.95 7.47
N GLU A 293 14.20 -25.68 8.54
CA GLU A 293 13.63 -25.37 9.86
C GLU A 293 13.58 -23.86 10.05
N TYR A 294 12.43 -23.36 10.50
CA TYR A 294 12.23 -21.94 10.78
C TYR A 294 11.96 -21.70 12.26
N THR A 295 12.66 -20.73 12.85
CA THR A 295 12.52 -20.31 14.25
C THR A 295 12.11 -18.84 14.32
N PRO A 296 10.94 -18.51 14.92
CA PRO A 296 10.54 -17.12 15.13
C PRO A 296 11.40 -16.44 16.20
N GLN A 297 11.75 -15.19 15.95
CA GLN A 297 12.42 -14.29 16.89
C GLN A 297 11.38 -13.31 17.45
N SER A 298 11.30 -13.16 18.77
CA SER A 298 10.32 -12.29 19.44
C SER A 298 10.97 -11.02 19.97
N PHE A 299 10.30 -9.88 19.79
CA PHE A 299 10.61 -8.63 20.47
C PHE A 299 9.35 -7.77 20.64
N THR A 300 9.37 -6.84 21.60
CA THR A 300 8.22 -5.98 21.89
C THR A 300 8.37 -4.58 21.29
N LEU A 301 7.38 -4.17 20.51
CA LEU A 301 7.25 -2.80 20.02
C LEU A 301 6.70 -1.88 21.11
N GLN A 302 7.22 -0.66 21.15
CA GLN A 302 6.72 0.41 22.01
C GLN A 302 5.79 1.31 21.20
N ALA A 303 4.73 1.81 21.83
CA ALA A 303 3.85 2.78 21.20
C ALA A 303 4.66 3.98 20.69
N GLY A 304 4.49 4.34 19.42
CA GLY A 304 5.29 5.33 18.72
C GLY A 304 6.43 4.75 17.87
N ASP A 305 6.73 3.45 17.99
CA ASP A 305 7.68 2.78 17.11
C ASP A 305 7.19 2.79 15.67
N ARG A 306 8.12 3.04 14.75
CA ARG A 306 7.92 2.89 13.31
C ARG A 306 8.84 1.82 12.76
N LEU A 307 8.28 0.89 12.00
CA LEU A 307 9.03 -0.10 11.25
C LEU A 307 9.13 0.32 9.79
N PHE A 308 10.32 0.18 9.23
CA PHE A 308 10.52 0.14 7.78
C PHE A 308 11.03 -1.23 7.39
N ILE A 309 10.39 -1.82 6.39
CA ILE A 309 10.84 -3.06 5.75
C ILE A 309 11.10 -2.74 4.29
N VAL A 310 12.31 -3.06 3.82
CA VAL A 310 12.73 -2.75 2.45
C VAL A 310 13.44 -3.93 1.81
N SER A 311 13.16 -4.18 0.53
CA SER A 311 13.92 -5.14 -0.27
C SER A 311 15.29 -4.59 -0.68
N ASP A 312 16.11 -5.45 -1.28
CA ASP A 312 17.45 -5.14 -1.79
C ASP A 312 17.44 -4.06 -2.88
N GLY A 313 16.45 -4.01 -3.75
CA GLY A 313 16.34 -2.93 -4.73
C GLY A 313 16.21 -1.52 -4.13
N VAL A 314 15.99 -1.38 -2.81
CA VAL A 314 16.15 -0.11 -2.09
C VAL A 314 17.59 0.11 -1.61
N PHE A 315 18.15 -0.81 -0.83
CA PHE A 315 19.43 -0.56 -0.14
C PHE A 315 20.66 -0.84 -1.01
N ASP A 316 20.55 -1.75 -1.97
CA ASP A 316 21.60 -2.08 -2.95
C ASP A 316 21.53 -1.26 -4.23
N ALA A 317 20.48 -0.42 -4.39
CA ALA A 317 20.39 0.55 -5.46
C ALA A 317 21.69 1.35 -5.60
N ALA A 318 22.22 1.41 -6.81
CA ALA A 318 23.51 2.00 -7.08
C ALA A 318 23.46 2.94 -8.28
N THR A 319 24.35 3.93 -8.23
CA THR A 319 24.82 4.70 -9.38
C THR A 319 26.21 4.20 -9.76
N GLU A 320 26.77 4.69 -10.86
CA GLU A 320 28.17 4.39 -11.26
C GLU A 320 29.21 4.66 -10.14
N THR A 321 28.90 5.52 -9.18
CA THR A 321 29.88 6.03 -8.20
C THR A 321 29.49 5.84 -6.73
N SER A 322 28.25 5.44 -6.43
CA SER A 322 27.76 5.30 -5.05
C SER A 322 26.62 4.31 -4.97
N ARG A 323 26.49 3.62 -3.83
CA ARG A 323 25.26 2.92 -3.43
C ARG A 323 24.36 3.84 -2.61
N TYR A 324 23.06 3.56 -2.58
CA TYR A 324 22.10 4.25 -1.73
C TYR A 324 22.47 3.97 -0.26
N GLY A 325 22.50 2.67 0.09
CA GLY A 325 23.07 2.17 1.32
C GLY A 325 22.32 2.60 2.60
N GLU A 326 22.80 2.05 3.70
CA GLU A 326 22.17 2.15 5.02
C GLU A 326 22.13 3.60 5.56
N ALA A 327 23.19 4.37 5.34
CA ALA A 327 23.28 5.75 5.82
C ALA A 327 22.24 6.69 5.17
N ALA A 328 21.90 6.48 3.89
CA ALA A 328 20.84 7.24 3.22
C ALA A 328 19.46 6.86 3.78
N LEU A 329 19.23 5.56 3.97
CA LEU A 329 17.98 5.02 4.50
C LEU A 329 17.73 5.46 5.95
N HIS A 330 18.75 5.40 6.82
CA HIS A 330 18.68 5.91 8.19
C HIS A 330 18.34 7.40 8.23
N ARG A 331 18.98 8.21 7.37
CA ARG A 331 18.66 9.64 7.25
C ARG A 331 17.22 9.83 6.79
N PHE A 332 16.77 9.02 5.84
CA PHE A 332 15.42 9.09 5.30
C PHE A 332 14.37 8.80 6.39
N MET A 333 14.54 7.72 7.14
CA MET A 333 13.65 7.34 8.25
C MET A 333 13.53 8.47 9.28
N ARG A 334 14.65 9.06 9.70
CA ARG A 334 14.65 10.20 10.63
C ARG A 334 13.88 11.41 10.09
N ARG A 335 14.10 11.78 8.83
CA ARG A 335 13.43 12.94 8.19
C ARG A 335 11.92 12.72 8.01
N THR A 336 11.48 11.48 7.89
CA THR A 336 10.08 11.15 7.58
C THR A 336 9.28 10.65 8.76
N GLY A 337 9.86 10.59 9.96
CA GLY A 337 9.20 10.08 11.17
C GLY A 337 7.87 10.75 11.51
N SER A 338 7.64 12.00 11.09
CA SER A 338 6.38 12.73 11.30
C SER A 338 5.36 12.59 10.16
N LEU A 339 5.74 12.00 9.02
CA LEU A 339 4.86 11.78 7.87
C LEU A 339 4.00 10.53 8.08
N ALA A 340 2.79 10.50 7.53
CA ALA A 340 2.00 9.27 7.52
C ALA A 340 2.71 8.15 6.72
N PRO A 341 2.52 6.86 7.03
CA PRO A 341 3.26 5.76 6.38
C PRO A 341 3.29 5.82 4.85
N LEU A 342 2.15 6.07 4.20
CA LEU A 342 2.09 6.15 2.73
C LEU A 342 2.93 7.31 2.18
N GLN A 343 2.92 8.46 2.86
CA GLN A 343 3.75 9.61 2.46
C GLN A 343 5.22 9.29 2.66
N ALA A 344 5.58 8.63 3.76
CA ALA A 344 6.95 8.25 4.06
C ALA A 344 7.50 7.27 3.00
N VAL A 345 6.74 6.22 2.66
CA VAL A 345 7.07 5.26 1.61
C VAL A 345 7.20 5.94 0.24
N ARG A 346 6.24 6.80 -0.12
CA ARG A 346 6.30 7.53 -1.40
C ARG A 346 7.50 8.46 -1.47
N SER A 347 7.81 9.16 -0.37
CA SER A 347 9.00 10.01 -0.29
C SER A 347 10.29 9.19 -0.41
N LEU A 348 10.33 7.96 0.11
CA LEU A 348 11.51 7.08 0.04
C LEU A 348 11.79 6.69 -1.41
N LEU A 349 10.76 6.19 -2.10
CA LEU A 349 10.88 5.78 -3.50
C LEU A 349 11.09 6.99 -4.43
N GLY A 350 10.59 8.18 -4.06
CA GLY A 350 10.94 9.44 -4.73
C GLY A 350 12.43 9.79 -4.61
N ASP A 351 12.98 9.71 -3.40
CA ASP A 351 14.40 9.96 -3.10
C ASP A 351 15.30 8.92 -3.81
N LEU A 352 14.90 7.65 -3.80
CA LEU A 352 15.59 6.55 -4.47
C LEU A 352 15.67 6.77 -6.00
N ARG A 353 14.57 7.17 -6.64
CA ARG A 353 14.56 7.51 -8.09
C ARG A 353 15.42 8.73 -8.41
N ALA A 354 15.37 9.75 -7.57
CA ALA A 354 16.22 10.93 -7.73
C ALA A 354 17.71 10.55 -7.61
N PHE A 355 18.04 9.59 -6.75
CA PHE A 355 19.39 9.06 -6.60
C PHE A 355 19.86 8.30 -7.85
N VAL A 356 19.07 7.36 -8.38
CA VAL A 356 19.45 6.60 -9.59
C VAL A 356 19.26 7.38 -10.90
N ARG A 357 18.62 8.55 -10.85
CA ARG A 357 18.33 9.44 -11.99
C ARG A 357 17.50 8.79 -13.10
N GLY A 358 16.59 7.91 -12.74
CA GLY A 358 15.77 7.16 -13.68
C GLY A 358 14.79 6.21 -13.00
N ASP A 359 14.28 5.27 -13.77
CA ASP A 359 13.58 4.10 -13.23
C ASP A 359 14.61 3.12 -12.66
N LEU A 360 14.18 2.31 -11.68
CA LEU A 360 15.03 1.29 -11.07
C LEU A 360 15.23 0.11 -12.02
N GLU A 361 16.43 -0.46 -12.01
CA GLU A 361 16.71 -1.68 -12.76
C GLU A 361 16.10 -2.91 -12.10
N ASP A 362 16.08 -2.92 -10.77
CA ASP A 362 15.50 -3.96 -9.93
C ASP A 362 14.22 -3.50 -9.24
N ASP A 363 13.44 -4.45 -8.74
CA ASP A 363 12.26 -4.12 -7.94
C ASP A 363 12.66 -3.60 -6.56
N ALA A 364 11.94 -2.61 -6.09
CA ALA A 364 12.07 -2.04 -4.76
C ALA A 364 10.72 -2.06 -4.07
N VAL A 365 10.65 -2.80 -2.97
CA VAL A 365 9.55 -2.73 -2.01
C VAL A 365 9.95 -1.88 -0.83
N ALA A 366 9.02 -1.01 -0.43
CA ALA A 366 9.07 -0.34 0.86
C ALA A 366 7.73 -0.49 1.57
N VAL A 367 7.76 -1.03 2.78
CA VAL A 367 6.64 -1.06 3.71
C VAL A 367 6.99 -0.25 4.95
N CYS A 368 6.07 0.60 5.38
CA CYS A 368 6.17 1.38 6.61
C CYS A 368 4.98 1.04 7.52
N LEU A 369 5.23 0.75 8.78
CA LEU A 369 4.24 0.45 9.81
C LEU A 369 4.50 1.33 11.04
N ASP A 370 3.52 2.16 11.40
CA ASP A 370 3.48 2.86 12.67
C ASP A 370 2.68 2.05 13.67
N TRP A 371 3.31 1.72 14.79
CA TRP A 371 2.65 1.10 15.94
C TRP A 371 2.25 2.19 16.94
N THR A 372 0.94 2.40 17.13
CA THR A 372 0.43 3.43 18.06
C THR A 372 0.11 2.86 19.45
N GLY A 373 0.26 1.54 19.62
CA GLY A 373 -0.06 0.84 20.86
C GLY A 373 -1.46 0.25 20.86
N LYS A 374 -1.79 -0.48 21.92
CA LYS A 374 -3.14 -0.99 22.12
C LYS A 374 -4.13 0.18 22.13
N SER A 375 -5.17 0.08 21.31
CA SER A 375 -6.31 0.99 21.39
C SER A 375 -7.27 0.51 22.47
N ASP A 376 -7.57 1.37 23.44
CA ASP A 376 -8.75 1.20 24.30
C ASP A 376 -9.98 1.34 23.40
N ASN A 377 -10.59 0.21 23.03
CA ASN A 377 -11.75 0.17 22.16
C ASN A 377 -13.04 0.09 22.98
#